data_AF-A0AAJ4DRX3-F1
#
_entry.id   AF-A0AAJ4DRX3-F1
#
_cell.length_a   1.000
_cell.length_b   1.000
_cell.length_c   1.000
_cell.angle_alpha   90.00
_cell.angle_beta   90.00
_cell.angle_gamma   90.00
#
_symmetry.space_group_name_H-M   'P 1'
#
loop_
_entity.id
_entity.type
_entity.pdbx_description
1 polymer ?
#
loop_
_entity_poly.entity_id
_entity_poly.type
_entity_poly.pdbx_seq_one_letter_code
_entity_poly.pdbx_strand_id
1 'polypeptide(L)'
;MFESFFATYLSSTIRFLFLLAPFFVVTMFLALTRGLPSAEKASIIRRACVSAFILGVVLFFAGPLLFSAIGITLNSFRIGAGSLLFLTAISLVTSGTRNHATGLPEEDRDDIAVVPLAIPVMIGPATIGAIMVYGAELKAVHEVAGGLLGLVSGLLILAVLLRLSGYLEKVLGKTGLNIMSKISGLILSAMAAEIVLTGIAGFIASTQGA
;
A
#
# COMPACT_ATOMS: atom_id res chain seq x y z
N MET A 1 -12.97 -18.85 -15.95
CA MET A 1 -11.50 -18.70 -15.79
C MET A 1 -11.02 -17.35 -16.31
N PHE A 2 -11.28 -16.98 -17.58
CA PHE A 2 -10.89 -15.65 -18.09
C PHE A 2 -11.66 -14.50 -17.41
N GLU A 3 -12.98 -14.63 -17.25
CA GLU A 3 -13.79 -13.62 -16.56
C GLU A 3 -13.39 -13.44 -15.09
N SER A 4 -13.19 -14.54 -14.36
CA SER A 4 -12.74 -14.51 -12.97
C SER A 4 -11.34 -13.90 -12.85
N PHE A 5 -10.41 -14.27 -13.74
CA PHE A 5 -9.10 -13.62 -13.83
C PHE A 5 -9.23 -12.10 -14.02
N PHE A 6 -10.04 -11.65 -14.99
CA PHE A 6 -10.18 -10.24 -15.33
C PHE A 6 -10.82 -9.44 -14.18
N ALA A 7 -11.83 -10.01 -13.53
CA ALA A 7 -12.48 -9.43 -12.36
C ALA A 7 -11.50 -9.29 -11.18
N THR A 8 -10.73 -10.33 -10.89
CA THR A 8 -9.68 -10.28 -9.85
C THR A 8 -8.61 -9.26 -10.21
N TYR A 9 -8.14 -9.26 -11.45
CA TYR A 9 -7.14 -8.30 -11.93
C TYR A 9 -7.57 -6.84 -11.72
N LEU A 10 -8.78 -6.49 -12.18
CA LEU A 10 -9.26 -5.12 -12.10
C LEU A 10 -9.49 -4.69 -10.64
N SER A 11 -10.13 -5.55 -9.84
CA SER A 11 -10.38 -5.26 -8.43
C SER A 11 -9.09 -5.17 -7.62
N SER A 12 -8.13 -6.07 -7.84
CA SER A 12 -6.80 -6.02 -7.19
C SER A 12 -6.01 -4.78 -7.60
N THR A 13 -6.08 -4.36 -8.87
CA THR A 13 -5.42 -3.12 -9.32
C THR A 13 -5.89 -1.91 -8.52
N ILE A 14 -7.21 -1.76 -8.38
CA ILE A 14 -7.81 -0.64 -7.65
C ILE A 14 -7.48 -0.75 -6.15
N ARG A 15 -7.62 -1.94 -5.56
CA ARG A 15 -7.31 -2.20 -4.14
C ARG A 15 -5.86 -1.85 -3.82
N PHE A 16 -4.91 -2.38 -4.58
CA PHE A 16 -3.49 -2.12 -4.33
C PHE A 16 -3.11 -0.67 -4.61
N LEU A 17 -3.70 -0.03 -5.63
CA LEU A 17 -3.49 1.40 -5.87
C LEU A 17 -3.87 2.22 -4.63
N PHE A 18 -5.06 2.04 -4.09
CA PHE A 18 -5.48 2.80 -2.91
C PHE A 18 -4.70 2.39 -1.66
N LEU A 19 -4.42 1.10 -1.49
CA LEU A 19 -3.63 0.60 -0.36
C LEU A 19 -2.24 1.26 -0.28
N LEU A 20 -1.61 1.51 -1.42
CA LEU A 20 -0.33 2.22 -1.51
C LEU A 20 -0.45 3.73 -1.21
N ALA A 21 -1.64 4.26 -0.94
CA ALA A 21 -1.92 5.65 -0.59
C ALA A 21 -1.22 6.66 -1.54
N PRO A 22 -1.56 6.67 -2.84
CA PRO A 22 -0.69 7.21 -3.87
C PRO A 22 -0.45 8.72 -3.73
N PHE A 23 -1.46 9.46 -3.28
CA PHE A 23 -1.33 10.90 -3.04
C PHE A 23 -0.44 11.22 -1.83
N PHE A 24 -0.48 10.39 -0.79
CA PHE A 24 0.44 10.49 0.33
C PHE A 24 1.88 10.25 -0.14
N VAL A 25 2.12 9.17 -0.88
CA VAL A 25 3.45 8.87 -1.45
C VAL A 25 3.94 9.99 -2.36
N VAL A 26 3.08 10.56 -3.22
CA VAL A 26 3.43 11.72 -4.08
C VAL A 26 3.87 12.91 -3.24
N THR A 27 3.15 13.22 -2.16
CA THR A 27 3.51 14.36 -1.31
C THR A 27 4.82 14.15 -0.56
N MET A 28 5.06 12.93 -0.07
CA MET A 28 6.31 12.55 0.59
C MET A 28 7.48 12.62 -0.40
N PHE A 29 7.28 12.10 -1.62
CA PHE A 29 8.27 12.19 -2.68
C PHE A 29 8.64 13.64 -3.03
N LEU A 30 7.65 14.52 -3.16
CA LEU A 30 7.89 15.95 -3.44
C LEU A 30 8.66 16.63 -2.30
N ALA A 31 8.36 16.29 -1.04
CA ALA A 31 9.07 16.82 0.11
C ALA A 31 10.54 16.34 0.15
N LEU A 32 10.76 15.04 -0.03
CA LEU A 32 12.07 14.40 0.04
C LEU A 32 13.00 14.74 -1.13
N THR A 33 12.43 15.02 -2.31
CA THR A 33 13.21 15.30 -3.53
C THR A 33 13.28 16.78 -3.89
N ARG A 34 12.92 17.66 -2.95
CA ARG A 34 12.93 19.10 -3.17
C ARG A 34 14.36 19.58 -3.47
N GLY A 35 14.53 20.30 -4.57
CA GLY A 35 15.83 20.81 -5.01
C GLY A 35 16.70 19.83 -5.80
N LEU A 36 16.27 18.57 -5.95
CA LEU A 36 17.01 17.58 -6.75
C LEU A 36 16.76 17.76 -8.27
N PRO A 37 17.77 17.51 -9.13
CA PRO A 37 17.60 17.44 -10.57
C PRO A 37 16.62 16.34 -11.01
N SER A 38 16.01 16.52 -12.19
CA SER A 38 15.03 15.57 -12.74
C SER A 38 15.61 14.16 -12.95
N ALA A 39 16.90 14.05 -13.28
CA ALA A 39 17.57 12.76 -13.46
C ALA A 39 17.66 11.96 -12.15
N GLU A 40 17.99 12.64 -11.05
CA GLU A 40 18.09 12.03 -9.71
C GLU A 40 16.71 11.60 -9.20
N LYS A 41 15.70 12.45 -9.39
CA LYS A 41 14.29 12.11 -9.12
C LYS A 41 13.84 10.85 -9.85
N ALA A 42 14.16 10.72 -11.14
CA ALA A 42 13.81 9.54 -11.91
C ALA A 42 14.52 8.27 -11.39
N SER A 43 15.77 8.40 -10.94
CA SER A 43 16.51 7.31 -10.31
C SER A 43 15.86 6.86 -8.98
N ILE A 44 15.47 7.83 -8.13
CA ILE A 44 14.78 7.58 -6.86
C ILE A 44 13.46 6.85 -7.10
N ILE A 45 12.62 7.33 -8.04
CA ILE A 45 11.35 6.68 -8.38
C ILE A 45 11.59 5.24 -8.79
N ARG A 46 12.56 4.99 -9.68
CA ARG A 46 12.85 3.63 -10.16
C ARG A 46 13.29 2.72 -9.02
N ARG A 47 14.25 3.14 -8.20
CA ARG A 47 14.76 2.35 -7.06
C ARG A 47 13.63 2.06 -6.06
N ALA A 48 12.85 3.08 -5.71
CA ALA A 48 11.76 2.94 -4.75
C ALA A 48 10.65 2.00 -5.24
N CYS A 49 10.22 2.14 -6.50
CA CYS A 49 9.21 1.26 -7.10
C CYS A 49 9.73 -0.18 -7.28
N VAL A 50 11.00 -0.38 -7.62
CA VAL A 50 11.60 -1.73 -7.71
C VAL A 50 11.66 -2.37 -6.33
N SER A 51 12.09 -1.64 -5.30
CA SER A 51 12.08 -2.14 -3.92
C SER A 51 10.66 -2.50 -3.46
N ALA A 52 9.68 -1.63 -3.70
CA ALA A 52 8.29 -1.88 -3.36
C ALA A 52 7.70 -3.07 -4.14
N PHE A 53 8.10 -3.27 -5.41
CA PHE A 53 7.72 -4.43 -6.20
C PHE A 53 8.28 -5.72 -5.62
N ILE A 54 9.60 -5.79 -5.35
CA ILE A 54 10.24 -6.97 -4.78
C ILE A 54 9.59 -7.34 -3.44
N LEU A 55 9.44 -6.36 -2.55
CA LEU A 55 8.80 -6.55 -1.25
C LEU A 55 7.34 -6.98 -1.41
N GLY A 56 6.57 -6.31 -2.26
CA GLY A 56 5.17 -6.63 -2.51
C GLY A 56 4.97 -8.05 -3.01
N VAL A 57 5.79 -8.50 -3.96
CA VAL A 57 5.75 -9.88 -4.49
C VAL A 57 6.08 -10.89 -3.40
N VAL A 58 7.15 -10.66 -2.62
CA VAL A 58 7.53 -11.55 -1.51
C VAL A 58 6.39 -11.65 -0.50
N LEU A 59 5.85 -10.52 -0.06
CA LEU A 59 4.77 -10.45 0.93
C LEU A 59 3.48 -11.11 0.43
N PHE A 60 3.17 -10.96 -0.86
CA PHE A 60 1.98 -11.57 -1.47
C PHE A 60 1.96 -13.09 -1.31
N PHE A 61 3.12 -13.74 -1.34
CA PHE A 61 3.24 -15.20 -1.16
C PHE A 61 3.64 -15.62 0.27
N ALA A 62 4.12 -14.70 1.11
CA ALA A 62 4.65 -15.01 2.44
C ALA A 62 3.57 -15.42 3.46
N GLY A 63 2.32 -14.98 3.29
CA GLY A 63 1.24 -15.12 4.27
C GLY A 63 1.09 -16.53 4.87
N PRO A 64 0.74 -17.57 4.07
CA PRO A 64 0.50 -18.91 4.59
C PRO A 64 1.68 -19.51 5.38
N LEU A 65 2.92 -19.30 4.90
CA LEU A 65 4.13 -19.79 5.56
C LEU A 65 4.33 -19.11 6.92
N LEU A 66 4.18 -17.79 6.97
CA LEU A 66 4.37 -17.01 8.18
C LEU A 66 3.29 -17.33 9.23
N PHE A 67 2.03 -17.46 8.80
CA PHE A 67 0.92 -17.79 9.70
C PHE A 67 1.12 -19.15 10.35
N SER A 68 1.56 -20.16 9.58
CA SER A 68 1.86 -21.49 10.11
C SER A 68 3.06 -21.50 11.05
N ALA A 69 4.10 -20.70 10.77
CA ALA A 69 5.31 -20.66 11.60
C ALA A 69 5.07 -20.04 12.98
N ILE A 70 4.19 -19.04 13.07
CA ILE A 70 3.89 -18.31 14.31
C ILE A 70 2.66 -18.91 15.03
N GLY A 71 1.88 -19.76 14.35
CA GLY A 71 0.70 -20.39 14.94
C GLY A 71 -0.53 -19.47 15.00
N ILE A 72 -0.70 -18.58 14.03
CA ILE A 72 -1.85 -17.66 13.94
C ILE A 72 -2.75 -18.02 12.75
N THR A 73 -4.05 -17.74 12.86
CA THR A 73 -4.98 -17.95 11.74
C THR A 73 -5.01 -16.74 10.80
N LEU A 74 -5.39 -16.96 9.54
CA LEU A 74 -5.65 -15.85 8.60
C LEU A 74 -6.71 -14.89 9.15
N ASN A 75 -7.73 -15.38 9.84
CA ASN A 75 -8.78 -14.56 10.44
C ASN A 75 -8.24 -13.66 11.58
N SER A 76 -7.38 -14.20 12.44
CA SER A 76 -6.69 -13.42 13.48
C SER A 76 -5.77 -12.36 12.86
N PHE A 77 -5.04 -12.72 11.81
CA PHE A 77 -4.15 -11.79 11.10
C PHE A 77 -4.93 -10.67 10.39
N ARG A 78 -6.08 -10.96 9.80
CA ARG A 78 -6.99 -9.95 9.22
C ARG A 78 -7.36 -8.89 10.26
N ILE A 79 -7.76 -9.29 11.47
CA ILE A 79 -8.13 -8.34 12.53
C ILE A 79 -6.93 -7.41 12.85
N GLY A 80 -5.73 -7.96 13.00
CA GLY A 80 -4.52 -7.17 13.27
C GLY A 80 -4.13 -6.24 12.11
N ALA A 81 -4.01 -6.78 10.89
CA ALA A 81 -3.63 -6.04 9.69
C ALA A 81 -4.65 -4.95 9.36
N GLY A 82 -5.95 -5.26 9.46
CA GLY A 82 -7.03 -4.30 9.29
C GLY A 82 -6.99 -3.20 10.35
N SER A 83 -6.67 -3.52 11.60
CA SER A 83 -6.51 -2.50 12.66
C SER A 83 -5.36 -1.53 12.38
N LEU A 84 -4.20 -2.04 11.95
CA LEU A 84 -3.06 -1.19 11.54
C LEU A 84 -3.44 -0.32 10.34
N LEU A 85 -4.14 -0.88 9.35
CA LEU A 85 -4.63 -0.12 8.19
C LEU A 85 -5.62 0.97 8.61
N PHE A 86 -6.47 0.71 9.60
CA PHE A 86 -7.39 1.69 10.15
C PHE A 86 -6.65 2.85 10.83
N LEU A 87 -5.58 2.56 11.59
CA LEU A 87 -4.72 3.59 12.18
C LEU A 87 -4.01 4.43 11.12
N THR A 88 -3.50 3.80 10.06
CA THR A 88 -2.92 4.52 8.90
C THR A 88 -3.96 5.40 8.23
N ALA A 89 -5.18 4.88 8.01
CA ALA A 89 -6.29 5.63 7.43
C ALA A 89 -6.62 6.89 8.26
N ILE A 90 -6.74 6.75 9.57
CA ILE A 90 -6.97 7.87 10.49
C ILE A 90 -5.84 8.89 10.38
N SER A 91 -4.58 8.44 10.40
CA SER A 91 -3.41 9.32 10.28
C SER A 91 -3.44 10.17 9.00
N LEU A 92 -3.84 9.58 7.88
CA LEU A 92 -4.00 10.31 6.61
C LEU A 92 -5.11 11.36 6.68
N VAL A 93 -6.21 11.09 7.39
CA VAL A 93 -7.33 12.03 7.57
C VAL A 93 -6.97 13.17 8.53
N THR A 94 -6.34 12.85 9.66
CA THR A 94 -6.07 13.79 10.75
C THR A 94 -4.84 14.65 10.48
N SER A 95 -3.72 14.02 10.15
CA SER A 95 -2.42 14.68 10.07
C SER A 95 -2.10 15.14 8.65
N GLY A 96 -2.74 14.53 7.65
CA GLY A 96 -2.36 14.71 6.26
C GLY A 96 -0.86 14.50 6.09
N THR A 97 -0.24 15.29 5.24
CA THR A 97 1.17 15.14 4.84
C THR A 97 2.14 15.92 5.74
N ARG A 98 1.62 16.74 6.67
CA ARG A 98 2.39 17.73 7.43
C ARG A 98 3.30 17.14 8.50
N ASN A 99 2.92 16.05 9.16
CA ASN A 99 3.71 15.45 10.25
C ASN A 99 4.72 14.39 9.79
N HIS A 100 4.58 13.84 8.57
CA HIS A 100 5.44 12.76 8.10
C HIS A 100 6.75 13.26 7.47
N ALA A 101 6.80 14.54 7.05
CA ALA A 101 8.01 15.16 6.50
C ALA A 101 8.90 15.79 7.58
N THR A 102 8.35 16.13 8.75
CA THR A 102 9.05 16.79 9.86
C THR A 102 9.62 15.74 10.81
N GLY A 103 10.89 15.36 10.63
CA GLY A 103 11.56 14.36 11.48
C GLY A 103 12.31 13.28 10.71
N LEU A 104 12.33 13.35 9.39
CA LEU A 104 13.23 12.53 8.58
C LEU A 104 14.66 13.02 8.81
N PRO A 105 15.59 12.13 9.20
CA PRO A 105 16.99 12.49 9.33
C PRO A 105 17.48 13.08 8.00
N GLU A 106 18.45 14.00 8.07
CA GLU A 106 19.29 14.35 6.91
C GLU A 106 20.18 13.14 6.58
N GLU A 107 19.56 12.01 6.24
CA GLU A 107 20.26 10.84 5.72
C GLU A 107 20.86 11.18 4.36
N ASP A 108 21.97 10.52 4.04
CA ASP A 108 22.62 10.63 2.75
C ASP A 108 21.58 10.46 1.64
N ARG A 109 21.54 11.43 0.71
CA ARG A 109 20.52 11.57 -0.33
C ARG A 109 20.37 10.32 -1.21
N ASP A 110 21.39 9.46 -1.21
CA ASP A 110 21.44 8.21 -1.94
C ASP A 110 20.53 7.10 -1.38
N ASP A 111 20.06 7.16 -0.13
CA ASP A 111 19.24 6.08 0.46
C ASP A 111 17.73 6.37 0.53
N ILE A 112 17.34 7.62 0.24
CA ILE A 112 15.94 8.11 0.28
C ILE A 112 14.96 7.21 -0.49
N ALA A 113 15.44 6.57 -1.57
CA ALA A 113 14.63 5.69 -2.40
C ALA A 113 14.16 4.42 -1.65
N VAL A 114 15.01 3.84 -0.81
CA VAL A 114 14.67 2.64 -0.04
C VAL A 114 14.07 3.06 1.30
N VAL A 115 14.79 3.91 2.04
CA VAL A 115 14.36 4.46 3.32
C VAL A 115 14.36 5.99 3.20
N PRO A 116 13.21 6.68 3.34
CA PRO A 116 11.91 6.19 3.80
C PRO A 116 10.94 5.78 2.66
N LEU A 117 11.29 6.00 1.38
CA LEU A 117 10.25 6.09 0.33
C LEU A 117 9.63 4.73 0.00
N ALA A 118 10.43 3.69 -0.23
CA ALA A 118 9.89 2.34 -0.39
C ALA A 118 9.40 1.78 0.95
N ILE A 119 10.23 1.90 1.99
CA ILE A 119 9.91 1.53 3.37
C ILE A 119 10.19 2.75 4.26
N PRO A 120 9.23 3.23 5.07
CA PRO A 120 7.89 2.69 5.29
C PRO A 120 6.78 3.35 4.46
N VAL A 121 7.10 4.31 3.58
CA VAL A 121 6.06 5.16 2.95
C VAL A 121 5.18 4.39 1.96
N MET A 122 5.74 3.61 1.03
CA MET A 122 4.95 2.76 0.14
C MET A 122 4.54 1.45 0.82
N ILE A 123 5.51 0.72 1.38
CA ILE A 123 5.34 -0.58 2.02
C ILE A 123 5.52 -0.42 3.53
N GLY A 124 4.52 0.19 4.17
CA GLY A 124 4.46 0.32 5.63
C GLY A 124 3.82 -0.89 6.32
N PRO A 125 3.81 -0.94 7.66
CA PRO A 125 3.25 -2.07 8.42
C PRO A 125 1.81 -2.45 8.03
N ALA A 126 0.97 -1.44 7.77
CA ALA A 126 -0.39 -1.65 7.29
C ALA A 126 -0.46 -2.26 5.89
N THR A 127 0.32 -1.72 4.94
CA THR A 127 0.41 -2.22 3.56
C THR A 127 0.94 -3.65 3.54
N ILE A 128 1.94 -3.96 4.37
CA ILE A 128 2.50 -5.31 4.53
C ILE A 128 1.40 -6.29 4.91
N GLY A 129 0.66 -6.00 5.99
CA GLY A 129 -0.43 -6.87 6.45
C GLY A 129 -1.52 -7.05 5.39
N ALA A 130 -1.95 -5.98 4.74
CA ALA A 130 -2.99 -6.07 3.72
C ALA A 130 -2.56 -6.85 2.47
N ILE A 131 -1.32 -6.69 1.98
CA ILE A 131 -0.79 -7.50 0.86
C ILE A 131 -0.80 -8.99 1.22
N MET A 132 -0.35 -9.34 2.43
CA MET A 132 -0.33 -10.73 2.89
C MET A 132 -1.75 -11.31 3.03
N VAL A 133 -2.71 -10.53 3.55
CA VAL A 133 -4.12 -10.94 3.63
C VAL A 133 -4.67 -11.22 2.23
N TYR A 134 -4.54 -10.27 1.30
CA TYR A 134 -5.08 -10.41 -0.05
C TYR A 134 -4.40 -11.53 -0.83
N GLY A 135 -3.09 -11.73 -0.68
CA GLY A 135 -2.39 -12.85 -1.29
C GLY A 135 -2.84 -14.20 -0.77
N ALA A 136 -3.11 -14.32 0.54
CA ALA A 136 -3.56 -15.57 1.18
C ALA A 136 -5.02 -15.94 0.86
N GLU A 137 -5.84 -14.97 0.45
CA GLU A 137 -7.24 -15.16 0.06
C GLU A 137 -7.40 -15.86 -1.30
N LEU A 138 -6.49 -15.59 -2.23
CA LEU A 138 -6.57 -16.10 -3.60
C LEU A 138 -6.09 -17.56 -3.62
N LYS A 139 -6.96 -18.48 -4.08
CA LYS A 139 -6.67 -19.92 -4.07
C LYS A 139 -6.43 -20.47 -5.47
N ALA A 140 -7.21 -20.02 -6.46
CA ALA A 140 -7.08 -20.53 -7.80
C ALA A 140 -5.92 -19.85 -8.55
N VAL A 141 -5.20 -20.59 -9.38
CA VAL A 141 -4.03 -20.09 -10.13
C VAL A 141 -4.35 -18.83 -10.93
N HIS A 142 -5.53 -18.77 -11.55
CA HIS A 142 -5.96 -17.61 -12.33
C HIS A 142 -6.31 -16.39 -11.46
N GLU A 143 -6.82 -16.60 -10.25
CA GLU A 143 -7.05 -15.51 -9.28
C GLU A 143 -5.72 -14.98 -8.74
N VAL A 144 -4.78 -15.87 -8.42
CA VAL A 144 -3.42 -15.52 -7.99
C VAL A 144 -2.71 -14.71 -9.09
N ALA A 145 -2.79 -15.17 -10.35
CA ALA A 145 -2.21 -14.44 -11.48
C ALA A 145 -2.86 -13.06 -11.68
N GLY A 146 -4.20 -12.98 -11.59
CA GLY A 146 -4.93 -11.71 -11.66
C GLY A 146 -4.54 -10.76 -10.54
N GLY A 147 -4.46 -11.26 -9.30
CA GLY A 147 -4.08 -10.49 -8.12
C GLY A 147 -2.65 -9.96 -8.18
N LEU A 148 -1.71 -10.80 -8.61
CA LEU A 148 -0.31 -10.42 -8.81
C LEU A 148 -0.18 -9.35 -9.89
N LEU A 149 -0.83 -9.53 -11.05
CA LEU A 149 -0.85 -8.51 -12.10
C LEU A 149 -1.52 -7.22 -11.63
N GLY A 150 -2.54 -7.31 -10.78
CA GLY A 150 -3.16 -6.15 -10.15
C GLY A 150 -2.20 -5.38 -9.25
N LEU A 151 -1.39 -6.08 -8.44
CA LEU A 151 -0.34 -5.46 -7.62
C LEU A 151 0.69 -4.73 -8.50
N VAL A 152 1.15 -5.38 -9.57
CA VAL A 152 2.09 -4.78 -10.53
C VAL A 152 1.48 -3.54 -11.19
N SER A 153 0.25 -3.63 -11.69
CA SER A 153 -0.46 -2.50 -12.29
C SER A 153 -0.66 -1.34 -11.32
N GLY A 154 -0.99 -1.62 -10.05
CA GLY A 154 -1.11 -0.60 -9.00
C GLY A 154 0.22 0.14 -8.76
N LEU A 155 1.33 -0.61 -8.67
CA LEU A 155 2.67 -0.04 -8.54
C LEU A 155 3.10 0.76 -9.78
N LEU A 156 2.75 0.30 -10.98
CA LEU A 156 3.01 1.03 -12.23
C LEU A 156 2.23 2.34 -12.29
N ILE A 157 0.95 2.35 -11.89
CA ILE A 157 0.15 3.57 -11.78
C ILE A 157 0.79 4.53 -10.77
N LEU A 158 1.20 4.03 -9.60
CA LEU A 158 1.92 4.84 -8.61
C LEU A 158 3.22 5.43 -9.19
N ALA A 159 4.01 4.65 -9.91
CA ALA A 159 5.24 5.12 -10.55
C ALA A 159 4.96 6.24 -11.57
N VAL A 160 3.87 6.14 -12.33
CA VAL A 160 3.41 7.19 -13.24
C VAL A 160 3.01 8.44 -12.46
N LEU A 161 2.24 8.30 -11.37
CA LEU A 161 1.87 9.43 -10.51
C LEU A 161 3.09 10.13 -9.91
N LEU A 162 4.11 9.37 -9.51
CA LEU A 162 5.38 9.92 -9.02
C LEU A 162 6.15 10.68 -10.10
N ARG A 163 6.19 10.17 -11.33
CA ARG A 163 6.78 10.92 -12.47
C ARG A 163 6.02 12.21 -12.76
N LEU A 164 4.70 12.19 -12.62
CA LEU A 164 3.82 13.34 -12.80
C LEU A 164 3.71 14.21 -11.55
N SER A 165 4.42 13.90 -10.46
CA SER A 165 4.28 14.58 -9.16
C SER A 165 4.42 16.11 -9.25
N GLY A 166 5.40 16.60 -10.03
CA GLY A 166 5.58 18.05 -10.23
C GLY A 166 4.45 18.70 -11.02
N TYR A 167 3.80 17.97 -11.94
CA TYR A 167 2.59 18.45 -12.62
C TYR A 167 1.38 18.42 -11.68
N LEU A 168 1.22 17.34 -10.91
CA LEU A 168 0.18 17.22 -9.89
C LEU A 168 0.27 18.33 -8.85
N GLU A 169 1.47 18.68 -8.38
CA GLU A 169 1.67 19.80 -7.47
C GLU A 169 1.29 21.15 -8.10
N LYS A 170 1.59 21.36 -9.39
CA LYS A 170 1.20 22.59 -10.11
C LYS A 170 -0.31 22.72 -10.29
N VAL A 171 -1.01 21.61 -10.59
CA VAL A 171 -2.46 21.63 -10.87
C VAL A 171 -3.29 21.64 -9.58
N LEU A 172 -2.94 20.80 -8.60
CA LEU A 172 -3.72 20.63 -7.37
C LEU A 172 -3.23 21.53 -6.23
N GLY A 173 -1.98 21.97 -6.28
CA GLY A 173 -1.33 22.64 -5.16
C GLY A 173 -1.14 21.72 -3.95
N LYS A 174 -0.46 22.26 -2.93
CA LYS A 174 -0.24 21.54 -1.66
C LYS A 174 -1.55 21.22 -0.95
N THR A 175 -2.51 22.14 -1.00
CA THR A 175 -3.84 21.96 -0.39
C THR A 175 -4.63 20.86 -1.10
N GLY A 176 -4.66 20.83 -2.44
CA GLY A 176 -5.38 19.81 -3.19
C GLY A 176 -4.78 18.42 -2.99
N LEU A 177 -3.45 18.28 -3.02
CA LEU A 177 -2.79 17.02 -2.71
C LEU A 177 -3.12 16.53 -1.28
N ASN A 178 -3.17 17.44 -0.31
CA ASN A 178 -3.57 17.10 1.05
C ASN A 178 -5.03 16.63 1.13
N ILE A 179 -5.95 17.26 0.40
CA ILE A 179 -7.35 16.82 0.32
C ILE A 179 -7.44 15.42 -0.31
N MET A 180 -6.73 15.16 -1.41
CA MET A 180 -6.70 13.83 -2.05
C MET A 180 -6.14 12.75 -1.12
N SER A 181 -5.13 13.09 -0.31
CA SER A 181 -4.60 12.20 0.73
C SER A 181 -5.66 11.86 1.78
N LYS A 182 -6.46 12.84 2.23
CA LYS A 182 -7.55 12.61 3.18
C LYS A 182 -8.68 11.75 2.59
N ILE A 183 -9.02 11.96 1.32
CA ILE A 183 -9.99 11.12 0.61
C ILE A 183 -9.49 9.67 0.52
N SER A 184 -8.19 9.49 0.24
CA SER A 184 -7.58 8.15 0.26
C SER A 184 -7.66 7.52 1.64
N GLY A 185 -7.42 8.30 2.70
CA GLY A 185 -7.62 7.86 4.08
C GLY A 185 -9.05 7.37 4.35
N LEU A 186 -10.07 8.07 3.85
CA LEU A 186 -11.46 7.63 3.98
C LEU A 186 -11.70 6.28 3.29
N ILE A 187 -11.18 6.10 2.07
CA ILE A 187 -11.29 4.81 1.33
C ILE A 187 -10.55 3.69 2.08
N LEU A 188 -9.35 3.97 2.59
CA LEU A 188 -8.55 3.01 3.36
C LEU A 188 -9.27 2.61 4.65
N SER A 189 -9.99 3.52 5.29
CA SER A 189 -10.77 3.20 6.49
C SER A 189 -11.89 2.20 6.19
N ALA A 190 -12.55 2.33 5.04
CA ALA A 190 -13.56 1.37 4.59
C ALA A 190 -12.93 0.00 4.27
N MET A 191 -11.79 -0.01 3.58
CA MET A 191 -11.05 -1.25 3.30
C MET A 191 -10.59 -1.94 4.59
N ALA A 192 -10.11 -1.17 5.56
CA ALA A 192 -9.70 -1.66 6.86
C ALA A 192 -10.88 -2.26 7.64
N ALA A 193 -12.04 -1.59 7.64
CA ALA A 193 -13.26 -2.13 8.23
C ALA A 193 -13.65 -3.46 7.59
N GLU A 194 -13.62 -3.56 6.25
CA GLU A 194 -13.93 -4.79 5.53
C GLU A 194 -13.01 -5.95 5.93
N ILE A 195 -11.70 -5.70 6.01
CA ILE A 195 -10.71 -6.70 6.44
C ILE A 195 -11.02 -7.16 7.88
N VAL A 196 -11.26 -6.23 8.80
CA VAL A 196 -11.55 -6.53 10.21
C VAL A 196 -12.84 -7.34 10.35
N LEU A 197 -13.93 -6.88 9.72
CA LEU A 197 -15.24 -7.54 9.79
C LEU A 197 -15.19 -8.94 9.17
N THR A 198 -14.49 -9.12 8.06
CA THR A 198 -14.25 -10.45 7.46
C THR A 198 -13.46 -11.35 8.41
N GLY A 199 -12.45 -10.81 9.09
CA GLY A 199 -11.69 -11.53 10.11
C GLY A 199 -12.55 -11.96 11.30
N ILE A 200 -13.38 -11.06 11.84
CA ILE A 200 -14.30 -11.33 12.95
C ILE A 200 -15.32 -12.40 12.55
N ALA A 201 -15.99 -12.24 11.41
CA ALA A 201 -16.99 -13.18 10.92
C ALA A 201 -16.39 -14.58 10.72
N GLY A 202 -15.20 -14.65 10.10
CA GLY A 202 -14.48 -15.90 9.90
C GLY A 202 -14.03 -16.54 11.22
N PHE A 203 -13.61 -15.73 12.20
CA PHE A 203 -13.21 -16.23 13.51
C PHE A 203 -14.41 -16.82 14.26
N ILE A 204 -15.53 -16.11 14.33
CA ILE A 204 -16.76 -16.58 14.98
C ILE A 204 -17.26 -17.88 14.34
N ALA A 205 -17.32 -17.93 13.00
CA ALA A 205 -17.75 -19.13 12.28
C ALA A 205 -16.85 -20.34 12.58
N SER A 206 -15.54 -20.13 12.70
CA SER A 206 -14.60 -21.21 13.04
C SER A 206 -14.76 -21.72 14.49
N THR A 207 -15.20 -20.86 15.41
CA THR A 207 -15.44 -21.25 16.81
C THR A 207 -16.79 -21.92 17.05
N GLN A 208 -17.80 -21.69 16.21
CA GLN A 208 -19.11 -22.34 16.33
C GLN A 208 -19.14 -23.74 15.71
N GLY A 209 -18.15 -24.08 14.88
CA GLY A 209 -18.00 -25.41 14.26
C GLY A 209 -17.05 -26.36 14.99
N ALA A 210 -16.53 -25.98 16.16
CA ALA A 210 -15.67 -26.78 17.04
C ALA A 210 -16.42 -27.18 18.31
#